data_AF-A0A258Q2Q0-F1
#
_entry.id   AF-A0A258Q2Q0-F1
#
_cell.length_a   1.000
_cell.length_b   1.000
_cell.length_c   1.000
_cell.angle_alpha   90.00
_cell.angle_beta   90.00
_cell.angle_gamma   90.00
#
_symmetry.space_group_name_H-M   'P 1'
#
loop_
_entity.id
_entity.type
_entity.pdbx_description
1 polymer ?
#
loop_
_entity_poly.entity_id
_entity_poly.type
_entity_poly.pdbx_seq_one_letter_code
_entity_poly.pdbx_strand_id
1 'polypeptide(L)'
;MLSFEDDAVTEQIESALAPNVTPSLRVVPSADVKSTPLAANQPSHSGRVNASDKRMINGQTDVNQLVPFKYHWAWDKYLAGCANHWMPQEVSMSRDI
;
A
#
# COMPACT_ATOMS: atom_id res chain seq x y z
N MET A 1 -17.93 10.19 11.68
CA MET A 1 -18.40 8.80 11.86
C MET A 1 -19.25 8.53 10.64
N LEU A 2 -18.65 8.02 9.56
CA LEU A 2 -19.31 7.95 8.27
C LEU A 2 -20.09 6.64 8.20
N SER A 3 -21.42 6.79 8.25
CA SER A 3 -22.42 5.74 8.10
C SER A 3 -22.40 5.21 6.66
N PHE A 4 -22.48 3.89 6.53
CA PHE A 4 -22.51 3.17 5.26
C PHE A 4 -23.93 2.65 5.02
N GLU A 5 -24.64 3.15 4.02
CA GLU A 5 -25.85 2.59 3.36
C GLU A 5 -26.03 3.36 2.03
N ASP A 6 -25.67 2.78 0.88
CA ASP A 6 -26.48 1.96 -0.05
C ASP A 6 -27.38 2.82 -0.96
N ASP A 7 -26.93 3.04 -2.21
CA ASP A 7 -27.81 3.18 -3.37
C ASP A 7 -27.03 2.79 -4.63
N ALA A 8 -27.36 1.61 -5.16
CA ALA A 8 -26.77 1.05 -6.36
C ALA A 8 -27.45 1.65 -7.60
N VAL A 9 -26.70 2.41 -8.40
CA VAL A 9 -27.09 2.74 -9.78
C VAL A 9 -26.09 2.11 -10.74
N THR A 10 -26.59 1.09 -11.42
CA THR A 10 -25.97 0.38 -12.53
C THR A 10 -26.01 1.27 -13.77
N GLU A 11 -24.85 1.63 -14.34
CA GLU A 11 -24.78 2.02 -15.75
C GLU A 11 -23.71 1.21 -16.49
N GLN A 12 -24.20 0.56 -17.54
CA GLN A 12 -23.45 -0.27 -18.46
C GLN A 12 -22.73 0.59 -19.48
N ILE A 13 -21.45 0.32 -19.71
CA ILE A 13 -20.75 0.72 -20.94
C ILE A 13 -20.18 -0.54 -21.58
N GLU A 14 -20.83 -0.94 -22.67
CA GLU A 14 -20.40 -1.98 -23.59
C GLU A 14 -19.33 -1.41 -24.53
N SER A 15 -18.16 -2.04 -24.59
CA SER A 15 -17.14 -1.75 -25.60
C SER A 15 -16.58 -3.07 -26.13
N ALA A 16 -16.77 -3.27 -27.43
CA ALA A 16 -16.55 -4.51 -28.16
C ALA A 16 -15.06 -4.80 -28.47
N LEU A 17 -14.77 -6.10 -28.55
CA LEU A 17 -13.85 -6.78 -29.47
C LEU A 17 -12.32 -6.55 -29.38
N ALA A 18 -11.60 -7.50 -28.74
CA ALA A 18 -10.29 -8.02 -29.18
C ALA A 18 -9.84 -9.23 -28.30
N PRO A 19 -9.01 -10.17 -28.80
CA PRO A 19 -9.05 -11.58 -28.41
C PRO A 19 -8.24 -11.95 -27.16
N ASN A 20 -8.72 -13.01 -26.51
CA ASN A 20 -8.14 -13.72 -25.37
C ASN A 20 -6.67 -14.11 -25.60
N VAL A 21 -5.75 -13.50 -24.85
CA VAL A 21 -4.36 -13.96 -24.73
C VAL A 21 -4.15 -14.40 -23.28
N THR A 22 -4.33 -15.70 -23.05
CA THR A 22 -3.99 -16.36 -21.79
C THR A 22 -2.46 -16.32 -21.59
N PRO A 23 -1.92 -15.63 -20.56
CA PRO A 23 -0.51 -15.83 -20.22
C PRO A 23 -0.38 -17.18 -19.49
N SER A 24 0.14 -18.18 -20.19
CA SER A 24 0.51 -19.49 -19.65
C SER A 24 1.60 -19.33 -18.59
N LEU A 25 1.32 -19.78 -17.36
CA LEU A 25 2.29 -19.79 -16.25
C LEU A 25 3.43 -20.76 -16.58
N ARG A 26 4.61 -20.20 -16.84
CA ARG A 26 5.85 -20.97 -16.97
C ARG A 26 6.31 -21.42 -15.58
N VAL A 27 6.15 -22.71 -15.29
CA VAL A 27 6.78 -23.35 -14.12
C VAL A 27 8.30 -23.36 -14.34
N VAL A 28 9.03 -22.66 -13.50
CA VAL A 28 10.50 -22.82 -13.36
C VAL A 28 10.77 -23.84 -12.25
N PRO A 29 11.72 -24.78 -12.43
CA PRO A 29 12.07 -25.74 -11.39
C PRO A 29 12.83 -25.06 -10.24
N SER A 30 12.47 -25.43 -9.01
CA SER A 30 13.10 -25.01 -7.76
C SER A 30 14.59 -25.33 -7.74
N ALA A 31 15.42 -24.30 -7.55
CA ALA A 31 16.78 -24.46 -7.06
C ALA A 31 16.75 -24.36 -5.53
N ASP A 32 17.17 -25.42 -4.85
CA ASP A 32 17.40 -25.49 -3.41
C ASP A 32 18.40 -24.42 -2.94
N VAL A 33 17.91 -23.37 -2.28
CA VAL A 33 18.75 -22.40 -1.56
C VAL A 33 18.80 -22.82 -0.10
N LYS A 34 19.96 -23.37 0.29
CA LYS A 34 20.31 -23.71 1.67
C LYS A 34 20.16 -22.47 2.56
N SER A 35 19.23 -22.53 3.51
CA SER A 35 18.92 -21.46 4.46
C SER A 35 20.14 -21.08 5.28
N THR A 36 20.67 -19.87 5.06
CA THR A 36 21.61 -19.23 5.97
C THR A 36 20.79 -18.59 7.09
N PRO A 37 21.02 -18.90 8.39
CA PRO A 37 20.30 -18.23 9.46
C PRO A 37 20.85 -16.83 9.67
N LEU A 38 20.32 -15.85 8.94
CA LEU A 38 20.48 -14.43 9.27
C LEU A 38 19.40 -14.06 10.31
N ALA A 39 19.46 -14.70 11.47
CA ALA A 39 18.53 -14.50 12.57
C ALA A 39 19.13 -13.48 13.56
N ALA A 40 18.89 -12.19 13.32
CA ALA A 40 19.13 -11.18 14.35
C ALA A 40 18.10 -10.03 14.37
N ASN A 41 17.14 -9.97 13.45
CA ASN A 41 16.15 -8.90 13.45
C ASN A 41 14.82 -9.25 12.76
N GLN A 42 14.42 -10.53 12.75
CA GLN A 42 13.10 -10.89 12.25
C GLN A 42 12.06 -10.58 13.35
N PRO A 43 11.12 -9.65 13.11
CA PRO A 43 10.04 -9.39 14.06
C PRO A 43 9.25 -10.69 14.24
N SER A 44 8.87 -10.99 15.47
CA SER A 44 8.00 -12.12 15.79
C SER A 44 6.65 -11.93 15.10
N HIS A 45 6.47 -12.58 13.95
CA HIS A 45 5.32 -12.43 13.05
C HIS A 45 3.99 -13.02 13.57
N SER A 46 3.90 -13.41 14.85
CA SER A 46 2.78 -14.19 15.37
C SER A 46 1.87 -13.44 16.36
N GLY A 47 1.99 -12.11 16.49
CA GLY A 47 1.22 -11.34 17.47
C GLY A 47 0.69 -10.00 16.98
N ARG A 48 -0.41 -9.55 17.61
CA ARG A 48 -0.92 -8.18 17.47
C ARG A 48 0.11 -7.20 18.02
N VAL A 49 0.42 -6.15 17.26
CA VAL A 49 1.38 -5.12 17.68
C VAL A 49 0.76 -4.18 18.73
N ASN A 50 1.50 -3.87 19.79
CA ASN A 50 1.10 -2.86 20.76
C ASN A 50 1.57 -1.46 20.33
N ALA A 51 0.77 -0.43 20.60
CA ALA A 51 1.11 0.95 20.26
C ALA A 51 2.38 1.43 20.99
N SER A 52 2.52 1.11 22.28
CA SER A 52 3.63 1.56 23.12
C SER A 52 5.01 1.09 22.64
N ASP A 53 5.08 -0.10 22.03
CA ASP A 53 6.32 -0.75 21.61
C ASP A 53 6.89 -0.18 20.30
N LYS A 54 6.05 0.50 19.49
CA LYS A 54 6.50 1.14 18.25
C LYS A 54 7.55 2.22 18.54
N ARG A 55 8.62 2.27 17.73
CA ARG A 55 9.71 3.27 17.80
C ARG A 55 9.96 3.82 16.40
N MET A 56 10.37 5.09 16.31
CA MET A 56 10.66 5.71 15.00
C MET A 56 11.91 5.11 14.36
N ILE A 57 12.91 4.75 15.17
CA ILE A 57 14.19 4.19 14.73
C ILE A 57 14.46 2.93 15.55
N ASN A 58 15.02 1.90 14.92
CA ASN A 58 15.42 0.63 15.55
C ASN A 58 14.31 -0.07 16.36
N GLY A 59 13.04 0.07 15.94
CA GLY A 59 11.93 -0.67 16.54
C GLY A 59 11.96 -2.15 16.21
N GLN A 60 11.49 -2.98 17.14
CA GLN A 60 11.43 -4.45 17.01
C GLN A 60 10.02 -4.98 16.65
N THR A 61 9.02 -4.08 16.62
CA THR A 61 7.63 -4.42 16.29
C THR A 61 7.45 -4.66 14.78
N ASP A 62 6.52 -5.53 14.40
CA ASP A 62 6.16 -5.77 12.99
C ASP A 62 5.73 -4.47 12.27
N VAL A 63 6.45 -4.12 11.21
CA VAL A 63 6.30 -2.87 10.43
C VAL A 63 5.17 -2.97 9.42
N ASN A 64 4.79 -4.18 9.00
CA ASN A 64 3.76 -4.37 7.98
C ASN A 64 2.33 -4.14 8.52
N GLN A 65 2.18 -4.01 9.84
CA GLN A 65 0.89 -3.74 10.50
C GLN A 65 0.74 -2.25 10.83
N LEU A 66 -0.10 -1.54 10.04
CA LEU A 66 -0.36 -0.11 10.28
C LEU A 66 -0.91 0.15 11.69
N VAL A 67 -1.90 -0.64 12.11
CA VAL A 67 -2.57 -0.45 13.40
C VAL A 67 -1.87 -1.21 14.53
N PRO A 68 -1.95 -0.72 15.78
CA PRO A 68 -2.49 0.58 16.20
C PRO A 68 -1.53 1.74 15.88
N PHE A 69 -2.07 2.93 15.65
CA PHE A 69 -1.26 4.14 15.41
C PHE A 69 -0.65 4.65 16.72
N LYS A 70 0.66 4.97 16.70
CA LYS A 70 1.36 5.64 17.81
C LYS A 70 1.62 7.12 17.49
N TYR A 71 2.08 7.40 16.27
CA TYR A 71 2.49 8.74 15.84
C TYR A 71 1.37 9.38 15.02
N HIS A 72 0.36 9.93 15.70
CA HIS A 72 -0.80 10.55 15.04
C HIS A 72 -0.41 11.70 14.10
N TRP A 73 0.60 12.50 14.47
CA TRP A 73 1.10 13.57 13.60
C TRP A 73 1.53 13.07 12.21
N ALA A 74 2.12 11.87 12.12
CA ALA A 74 2.58 11.31 10.85
C ALA A 74 1.38 10.91 9.97
N TRP A 75 0.34 10.38 10.60
CA TRP A 75 -0.92 10.06 9.94
C TRP A 75 -1.63 11.31 9.43
N ASP A 76 -1.69 12.36 10.25
CA ASP A 76 -2.29 13.64 9.85
C ASP A 76 -1.54 14.27 8.66
N LYS A 77 -0.20 14.16 8.65
CA LYS A 77 0.62 14.61 7.51
C LYS A 77 0.39 13.77 6.26
N TYR A 78 0.20 12.46 6.38
CA TYR A 78 -0.17 11.61 5.25
C TYR A 78 -1.51 12.04 4.63
N LEU A 79 -2.55 12.22 5.46
CA LEU A 79 -3.86 12.69 4.99
C LEU A 79 -3.80 14.08 4.35
N ALA A 80 -3.04 15.00 4.96
CA ALA A 80 -2.82 16.32 4.38
C ALA A 80 -2.11 16.23 3.01
N GLY A 81 -1.15 15.32 2.85
CA GLY A 81 -0.50 15.06 1.56
C GLY A 81 -1.48 14.55 0.51
N CYS A 82 -2.33 13.58 0.88
CA CYS A 82 -3.36 13.05 -0.02
C CYS A 82 -4.36 14.12 -0.47
N ALA A 83 -4.73 15.05 0.42
CA ALA A 83 -5.65 16.14 0.08
C ALA A 83 -5.03 17.23 -0.81
N ASN A 84 -3.70 17.29 -0.92
CA ASN A 84 -2.96 18.29 -1.69
C ASN A 84 -2.30 17.68 -2.96
N HIS A 85 -2.95 16.69 -3.59
CA HIS A 85 -2.48 16.14 -4.86
C HIS A 85 -2.58 17.19 -5.98
N TRP A 86 -1.50 17.38 -6.73
CA TRP A 86 -1.46 18.23 -7.93
C TRP A 86 -0.60 17.57 -9.00
N MET A 87 -0.88 17.91 -10.26
CA MET A 87 -0.09 17.46 -11.41
C MET A 87 0.61 18.65 -12.07
N PRO A 88 1.90 18.53 -12.47
CA PRO A 88 2.62 19.60 -13.15
C PRO A 88 1.92 20.19 -14.38
N GLN A 89 1.18 19.36 -15.11
CA GLN A 89 0.43 19.73 -16.31
C GLN A 89 -0.78 20.63 -16.02
N GLU A 90 -1.18 20.77 -14.76
CA GLU A 90 -2.28 21.66 -14.34
C GLU A 90 -1.89 23.15 -14.40
N VAL A 91 -0.59 23.47 -14.50
CA VAL A 91 -0.10 24.85 -14.61
C VAL A 91 0.33 25.13 -16.06
N SER A 92 -0.31 26.12 -16.69
CA SER A 92 0.03 26.52 -18.08
C SER A 92 1.37 27.26 -18.14
N MET A 93 2.21 26.86 -19.11
CA MET A 93 3.51 27.47 -19.35
C MET A 93 3.50 28.56 -20.44
N SER A 94 2.34 28.92 -21.03
CA SER A 94 2.29 29.80 -22.23
C SER A 94 2.82 31.23 -22.04
N ARG A 95 2.94 31.72 -20.81
CA ARG A 95 3.55 33.04 -20.50
C ARG A 95 5.04 32.98 -20.21
N ASP A 96 5.52 31.82 -19.78
CA ASP A 96 6.91 31.60 -19.36
C ASP A 96 7.76 31.11 -20.54
N ILE A 97 7.13 30.49 -21.55
CA ILE A 97 7.71 30.21 -22.87
C ILE A 97 7.81 31.53 -23.66
#